data_AF-A0A149TVI2-F1
#
_entry.id   AF-A0A149TVI2-F1
#
_cell.length_a   1.000
_cell.length_b   1.000
_cell.length_c   1.000
_cell.angle_alpha   90.00
_cell.angle_beta   90.00
_cell.angle_gamma   90.00
#
_symmetry.space_group_name_H-M   'P 1'
#
loop_
_entity.id
_entity.type
_entity.pdbx_description
1 polymer ?
#
loop_
_entity_poly.entity_id
_entity_poly.type
_entity_poly.pdbx_seq_one_letter_code
_entity_poly.pdbx_strand_id
1 'polypeptide(L)'
;MSDVILAFNCGSSSLKFTLFRLQAHAAPAVLAHGAVETTPDSPRFHAVDNTGTVLTDCTWSQPDHTDKTAPFSLGPLFKWIESHLDGGKVVAVGHRVVHGGPDFIAPVRITPDILAQLEKLTPFAPLHQTVTLAPIKVIARERPDLPQIACFDTGFHHTMPPLAKLLPLPRRYDQAGVRRYGFHGLSYAYISSRLREIDPKLAQGRTIVAHLGSGASLCALKNGQSIETTMGFSALDGLMMGTRCGALDPGVLLYMMQEEGAGWHTIVDVLYHQSGLLGVSGLAADMRSLREQAKASTPQAANAREALNLFAYRVVQEIGALTAILQGLDGLVFTAGIGENDAALRAEVCTALQWVGVRLDAEANQRHAPIISTPDSSVIIRVEPTNEELMICKDVISTLDLLAKASPA
;
A
#
# COMPACT_ATOMS: atom_id res chain seq x y z
N MET A 1 -4.60 -29.74 -13.58
CA MET A 1 -5.53 -29.14 -12.61
C MET A 1 -5.01 -27.74 -12.29
N SER A 2 -5.86 -26.72 -12.39
CA SER A 2 -5.46 -25.32 -12.29
C SER A 2 -5.68 -24.80 -10.87
N ASP A 3 -4.94 -25.33 -9.89
CA ASP A 3 -5.05 -24.86 -8.51
C ASP A 3 -4.63 -23.39 -8.40
N VAL A 4 -5.38 -22.62 -7.62
CA VAL A 4 -5.17 -21.17 -7.50
C VAL A 4 -5.04 -20.69 -6.07
N ILE A 5 -4.28 -19.61 -5.91
CA ILE A 5 -4.28 -18.77 -4.71
C ILE A 5 -5.09 -17.52 -5.01
N LEU A 6 -5.97 -17.16 -4.08
CA LEU A 6 -6.74 -15.92 -4.09
C LEU A 6 -6.05 -14.90 -3.18
N ALA A 7 -5.55 -13.81 -3.72
CA ALA A 7 -4.99 -12.70 -2.95
C ALA A 7 -6.03 -11.59 -2.81
N PHE A 8 -6.29 -11.12 -1.60
CA PHE A 8 -7.17 -9.99 -1.32
C PHE A 8 -6.41 -8.76 -0.85
N ASN A 9 -6.79 -7.62 -1.43
CA ASN A 9 -6.39 -6.29 -0.99
C ASN A 9 -7.65 -5.47 -0.69
N CYS A 10 -7.98 -5.32 0.60
CA CYS A 10 -9.20 -4.66 1.03
C CYS A 10 -8.94 -3.19 1.35
N GLY A 11 -9.66 -2.31 0.65
CA GLY A 11 -9.74 -0.87 0.94
C GLY A 11 -11.07 -0.52 1.63
N SER A 12 -11.23 0.74 2.00
CA SER A 12 -12.43 1.23 2.71
C SER A 12 -13.74 1.09 1.92
N SER A 13 -13.68 1.05 0.58
CA SER A 13 -14.84 1.03 -0.31
C SER A 13 -14.81 -0.09 -1.37
N SER A 14 -13.78 -0.93 -1.36
CA SER A 14 -13.66 -2.03 -2.32
C SER A 14 -12.82 -3.18 -1.77
N LEU A 15 -13.19 -4.40 -2.16
CA LEU A 15 -12.40 -5.61 -1.99
C LEU A 15 -11.78 -5.99 -3.33
N LYS A 16 -10.51 -5.65 -3.54
CA LYS A 16 -9.76 -6.07 -4.72
C LYS A 16 -9.26 -7.48 -4.53
N PHE A 17 -9.23 -8.24 -5.63
CA PHE A 17 -8.71 -9.60 -5.61
C PHE A 17 -7.91 -9.92 -6.87
N THR A 18 -6.99 -10.88 -6.72
CA THR A 18 -6.23 -11.46 -7.83
C THR A 18 -6.16 -12.98 -7.66
N LEU A 19 -6.43 -13.70 -8.75
CA LEU A 19 -6.29 -15.14 -8.86
C LEU A 19 -4.94 -15.50 -9.49
N PHE A 20 -4.13 -16.24 -8.75
CA PHE A 20 -2.85 -16.75 -9.21
C PHE A 20 -2.93 -18.25 -9.44
N ARG A 21 -2.67 -18.70 -10.68
CA ARG A 21 -2.45 -20.11 -10.99
C ARG A 21 -1.10 -20.55 -10.47
N LEU A 22 -1.11 -21.60 -9.66
CA LEU A 22 0.12 -22.26 -9.22
C LEU A 22 0.78 -22.99 -10.39
N GLN A 23 2.11 -22.86 -10.47
CA GLN A 23 2.94 -23.54 -11.45
C GLN A 23 4.09 -24.23 -10.72
N ALA A 24 4.36 -25.49 -11.02
CA ALA A 24 5.37 -26.28 -10.30
C ALA A 24 6.80 -25.77 -10.48
N HIS A 25 7.11 -25.20 -11.65
CA HIS A 25 8.48 -24.81 -12.05
C HIS A 25 8.55 -23.38 -12.62
N ALA A 26 7.58 -22.54 -12.30
CA ALA A 26 7.52 -21.16 -12.79
C ALA A 26 6.83 -20.24 -11.77
N ALA A 27 6.98 -18.94 -11.96
CA ALA A 27 6.32 -17.95 -11.12
C ALA A 27 4.79 -18.07 -11.27
N PRO A 28 4.00 -17.81 -10.21
CA PRO A 28 2.54 -17.85 -10.30
C PRO A 28 2.02 -16.92 -11.40
N ALA A 29 1.12 -17.42 -12.23
CA ALA A 29 0.55 -16.66 -13.34
C ALA A 29 -0.80 -16.05 -12.94
N VAL A 30 -1.02 -14.76 -13.23
CA VAL A 30 -2.32 -14.11 -13.01
C VAL A 30 -3.34 -14.69 -13.99
N LEU A 31 -4.46 -15.16 -13.47
CA LEU A 31 -5.59 -15.63 -14.27
C LEU A 31 -6.64 -14.54 -14.45
N ALA A 32 -7.02 -13.94 -13.34
CA ALA A 32 -7.96 -12.84 -13.33
C ALA A 32 -7.66 -11.93 -12.14
N HIS A 33 -8.01 -10.67 -12.28
CA HIS A 33 -8.02 -9.72 -11.18
C HIS A 33 -9.26 -8.85 -11.30
N GLY A 34 -9.68 -8.26 -10.18
CA GLY A 34 -10.93 -7.55 -10.15
C GLY A 34 -11.20 -6.91 -8.80
N ALA A 35 -12.43 -6.41 -8.66
CA ALA A 35 -12.90 -5.81 -7.42
C ALA A 35 -14.38 -6.12 -7.21
N VAL A 36 -14.75 -6.20 -5.93
CA VAL A 36 -16.12 -6.04 -5.47
C VAL A 36 -16.19 -4.65 -4.82
N GLU A 37 -16.86 -3.72 -5.48
CA GLU A 37 -17.11 -2.39 -4.95
C GLU A 37 -18.28 -2.46 -3.98
N THR A 38 -18.08 -2.02 -2.74
CA THR A 38 -19.14 -2.03 -1.72
C THR A 38 -19.80 -0.66 -1.68
N THR A 39 -20.76 -0.43 -2.57
CA THR A 39 -21.72 0.68 -2.43
C THR A 39 -22.91 0.21 -1.56
N PRO A 40 -23.56 1.11 -0.82
CA PRO A 40 -24.69 0.75 0.05
C PRO A 40 -25.84 0.01 -0.66
N ASP A 41 -26.09 0.33 -1.95
CA ASP A 41 -27.30 -0.09 -2.64
C ASP A 41 -27.06 -1.11 -3.78
N SER A 42 -25.83 -1.26 -4.29
CA SER A 42 -25.56 -2.03 -5.51
C SER A 42 -24.10 -2.44 -5.66
N PRO A 43 -23.61 -3.47 -4.93
CA PRO A 43 -22.22 -3.88 -5.05
C PRO A 43 -21.91 -4.31 -6.48
N ARG A 44 -20.93 -3.65 -7.09
CA ARG A 44 -20.50 -3.95 -8.46
C ARG A 44 -19.34 -4.93 -8.41
N PHE A 45 -19.50 -6.05 -9.09
CA PHE A 45 -18.45 -7.02 -9.30
C PHE A 45 -17.88 -6.87 -10.69
N HIS A 46 -16.57 -6.64 -10.75
CA HIS A 46 -15.84 -6.52 -12.00
C HIS A 46 -14.61 -7.42 -11.96
N ALA A 47 -14.37 -8.17 -13.03
CA ALA A 47 -13.17 -8.97 -13.20
C ALA A 47 -12.69 -8.96 -14.64
N VAL A 48 -11.37 -8.91 -14.81
CA VAL A 48 -10.68 -8.96 -16.09
C VAL A 48 -9.58 -10.03 -16.06
N ASP A 49 -9.21 -10.55 -17.22
CA ASP A 49 -8.06 -11.44 -17.34
C ASP A 49 -6.73 -10.67 -17.41
N ASN A 50 -5.62 -11.39 -17.54
CA ASN A 50 -4.28 -10.79 -17.66
C ASN A 50 -4.04 -10.02 -18.98
N THR A 51 -4.96 -10.10 -19.94
CA THR A 51 -4.93 -9.32 -21.20
C THR A 51 -5.77 -8.04 -21.11
N GLY A 52 -6.51 -7.85 -20.01
CA GLY A 52 -7.48 -6.77 -19.84
C GLY A 52 -8.85 -7.07 -20.45
N THR A 53 -9.10 -8.31 -20.89
CA THR A 53 -10.41 -8.70 -21.38
C THR A 53 -11.38 -8.82 -20.21
N VAL A 54 -12.52 -8.15 -20.31
CA VAL A 54 -13.57 -8.20 -19.28
C VAL A 54 -14.18 -9.60 -19.24
N LEU A 55 -14.01 -10.28 -18.11
CA LEU A 55 -14.61 -11.58 -17.84
C LEU A 55 -16.02 -11.42 -17.26
N THR A 56 -16.22 -10.37 -16.46
CA THR A 56 -17.52 -10.04 -15.88
C THR A 56 -17.58 -8.58 -15.44
N ASP A 57 -18.77 -8.01 -15.51
CA ASP A 57 -19.11 -6.70 -14.99
C ASP A 57 -20.61 -6.70 -14.68
N CYS A 58 -20.95 -6.92 -13.41
CA CYS A 58 -22.34 -7.07 -13.00
C CYS A 58 -22.58 -6.51 -11.61
N THR A 59 -23.84 -6.17 -11.34
CA THR A 59 -24.30 -5.79 -10.00
C THR A 59 -24.76 -7.04 -9.27
N TRP A 60 -24.23 -7.27 -8.07
CA TRP A 60 -24.72 -8.32 -7.19
C TRP A 60 -25.91 -7.82 -6.39
N SER A 61 -26.97 -8.62 -6.33
CA SER A 61 -28.07 -8.40 -5.41
C SER A 61 -27.56 -8.64 -3.99
N GLN A 62 -27.74 -7.66 -3.09
CA GLN A 62 -27.49 -7.86 -1.67
C GLN A 62 -28.30 -9.09 -1.18
N PRO A 63 -27.68 -10.07 -0.51
CA PRO A 63 -28.45 -10.98 0.32
C PRO A 63 -29.10 -10.21 1.47
N ASP A 64 -30.26 -10.66 1.96
CA ASP A 64 -30.85 -10.17 3.22
C ASP A 64 -29.86 -10.42 4.38
N HIS A 65 -29.03 -9.43 4.71
CA HIS A 65 -28.05 -9.56 5.79
C HIS A 65 -28.58 -8.93 7.08
N THR A 66 -28.85 -9.79 8.07
CA THR A 66 -29.24 -9.42 9.44
C THR A 66 -28.03 -9.26 10.38
N ASP A 67 -26.82 -9.61 9.95
CA ASP A 67 -25.60 -9.56 10.77
C ASP A 67 -24.75 -8.31 10.46
N LYS A 68 -24.74 -7.36 11.40
CA LYS A 68 -23.96 -6.11 11.34
C LYS A 68 -22.44 -6.33 11.36
N THR A 69 -21.96 -7.55 11.59
CA THR A 69 -20.52 -7.84 11.75
C THR A 69 -19.81 -8.27 10.45
N ALA A 70 -20.55 -8.55 9.38
CA ALA A 70 -20.01 -8.88 8.06
C ALA A 70 -20.96 -8.36 6.96
N PRO A 71 -20.72 -7.17 6.39
CA PRO A 71 -21.69 -6.49 5.53
C PRO A 71 -21.83 -7.10 4.12
N PHE A 72 -21.11 -8.18 3.79
CA PHE A 72 -21.17 -8.83 2.47
C PHE A 72 -20.86 -10.33 2.56
N SER A 73 -21.52 -11.14 1.72
CA SER A 73 -21.15 -12.54 1.46
C SER A 73 -20.11 -12.63 0.34
N LEU A 74 -19.20 -13.60 0.43
CA LEU A 74 -18.23 -13.93 -0.62
C LEU A 74 -18.62 -15.17 -1.43
N GLY A 75 -19.76 -15.80 -1.11
CA GLY A 75 -20.30 -16.93 -1.85
C GLY A 75 -20.40 -16.71 -3.36
N PRO A 76 -20.96 -15.58 -3.85
CA PRO A 76 -21.01 -15.26 -5.28
C PRO A 76 -19.61 -15.18 -5.92
N LEU A 77 -18.63 -14.61 -5.21
CA LEU A 77 -17.25 -14.54 -5.68
C LEU A 77 -16.67 -15.95 -5.85
N PHE A 78 -16.76 -16.80 -4.83
CA PHE A 78 -16.22 -18.16 -4.90
C PHE A 78 -16.91 -19.00 -5.98
N LYS A 79 -18.23 -18.88 -6.11
CA LYS A 79 -18.98 -19.56 -7.18
C LYS A 79 -18.51 -19.13 -8.57
N TRP A 80 -18.29 -17.82 -8.76
CA TRP A 80 -17.73 -17.31 -10.01
C TRP A 80 -16.30 -17.81 -10.22
N ILE A 81 -15.43 -17.78 -9.21
CA ILE A 81 -14.06 -18.28 -9.32
C ILE A 81 -14.09 -19.75 -9.75
N GLU A 82 -14.81 -20.60 -9.02
CA GLU A 82 -14.87 -22.05 -9.26
C GLU A 82 -15.42 -22.40 -10.64
N SER A 83 -16.34 -21.60 -11.21
CA SER A 83 -16.81 -21.80 -12.59
C SER A 83 -15.79 -21.45 -13.68
N HIS A 84 -14.69 -20.77 -13.32
CA HIS A 84 -13.62 -20.33 -14.25
C HIS A 84 -12.29 -21.06 -14.04
N LEU A 85 -12.23 -22.10 -13.20
CA LEU A 85 -10.97 -22.81 -12.88
C LEU A 85 -10.68 -24.07 -13.71
N ASP A 86 -11.47 -24.41 -14.74
CA ASP A 86 -11.28 -25.62 -15.57
C ASP A 86 -11.00 -26.90 -14.73
N GLY A 87 -11.76 -27.08 -13.65
CA GLY A 87 -11.62 -28.23 -12.72
C GLY A 87 -10.51 -28.09 -11.66
N GLY A 88 -9.85 -26.94 -11.54
CA GLY A 88 -9.01 -26.58 -10.39
C GLY A 88 -9.81 -26.07 -9.19
N LYS A 89 -9.14 -25.82 -8.06
CA LYS A 89 -9.75 -25.27 -6.85
C LYS A 89 -8.93 -24.12 -6.26
N VAL A 90 -9.60 -23.28 -5.45
CA VAL A 90 -8.89 -22.34 -4.57
C VAL A 90 -8.25 -23.13 -3.44
N VAL A 91 -6.91 -23.13 -3.37
CA VAL A 91 -6.18 -23.92 -2.36
C VAL A 91 -5.80 -23.12 -1.12
N ALA A 92 -5.77 -21.80 -1.21
CA ALA A 92 -5.51 -20.89 -0.11
C ALA A 92 -5.91 -19.46 -0.46
N VAL A 93 -6.11 -18.64 0.58
CA VAL A 93 -6.39 -17.20 0.47
C VAL A 93 -5.32 -16.42 1.21
N GLY A 94 -4.75 -15.41 0.57
CA GLY A 94 -3.87 -14.43 1.20
C GLY A 94 -4.61 -13.12 1.43
N HIS A 95 -4.47 -12.54 2.61
CA HIS A 95 -5.13 -11.29 3.00
C HIS A 95 -4.07 -10.25 3.34
N ARG A 96 -4.16 -9.09 2.68
CA ARG A 96 -3.47 -7.89 3.18
C ARG A 96 -4.10 -7.47 4.51
N VAL A 97 -3.29 -7.45 5.56
CA VAL A 97 -3.65 -6.94 6.88
C VAL A 97 -2.81 -5.69 7.14
N VAL A 98 -3.47 -4.57 7.44
CA VAL A 98 -2.78 -3.28 7.57
C VAL A 98 -1.81 -3.28 8.75
N HIS A 99 -2.23 -3.77 9.93
CA HIS A 99 -1.43 -3.67 11.13
C HIS A 99 -1.17 -5.04 11.78
N GLY A 100 0.12 -5.40 11.89
CA GLY A 100 0.60 -6.61 12.56
C GLY A 100 1.07 -6.37 14.00
N GLY A 101 1.15 -5.12 14.44
CA GLY A 101 1.56 -4.81 15.80
C GLY A 101 3.01 -5.22 16.06
N PRO A 102 3.41 -5.40 17.32
CA PRO A 102 4.79 -5.77 17.65
C PRO A 102 5.12 -7.23 17.31
N ASP A 103 4.10 -8.10 17.26
CA ASP A 103 4.29 -9.56 17.25
C ASP A 103 4.19 -10.18 15.84
N PHE A 104 3.36 -9.62 14.95
CA PHE A 104 3.15 -10.17 13.61
C PHE A 104 4.05 -9.48 12.57
N ILE A 105 5.30 -9.92 12.50
CA ILE A 105 6.33 -9.37 11.60
C ILE A 105 6.52 -10.16 10.30
N ALA A 106 5.91 -11.34 10.20
CA ALA A 106 5.97 -12.22 9.04
C ALA A 106 4.56 -12.77 8.73
N PRO A 107 4.30 -13.27 7.51
CA PRO A 107 3.02 -13.85 7.17
C PRO A 107 2.67 -15.04 8.07
N VAL A 108 1.39 -15.15 8.46
CA VAL A 108 0.93 -16.24 9.35
C VAL A 108 -0.33 -16.89 8.84
N ARG A 109 -0.43 -18.21 9.02
CA ARG A 109 -1.69 -18.93 8.83
C ARG A 109 -2.67 -18.49 9.91
N ILE A 110 -3.83 -18.01 9.49
CA ILE A 110 -4.87 -17.51 10.36
C ILE A 110 -5.54 -18.70 11.07
N THR A 111 -5.62 -18.58 12.39
CA THR A 111 -6.41 -19.43 13.30
C THR A 111 -7.39 -18.54 14.07
N PRO A 112 -8.40 -19.10 14.78
CA PRO A 112 -9.27 -18.30 15.64
C PRO A 112 -8.49 -17.46 16.67
N ASP A 113 -7.42 -18.02 17.25
CA ASP A 113 -6.58 -17.31 18.22
C ASP A 113 -5.80 -16.16 17.59
N ILE A 114 -5.26 -16.36 16.38
CA ILE A 114 -4.57 -15.30 15.64
C ILE A 114 -5.55 -14.20 15.24
N LEU A 115 -6.74 -14.56 14.75
CA LEU A 115 -7.77 -13.58 14.40
C LEU A 115 -8.16 -12.72 15.62
N ALA A 116 -8.34 -13.34 16.79
CA ALA A 116 -8.63 -12.61 18.03
C ALA A 116 -7.46 -11.70 18.47
N GLN A 117 -6.21 -12.10 18.23
CA GLN A 117 -5.05 -11.23 18.47
C GLN A 117 -5.01 -10.04 17.50
N LEU A 118 -5.30 -10.26 16.23
CA LEU A 118 -5.35 -9.19 15.23
C LEU A 118 -6.48 -8.19 15.48
N GLU A 119 -7.61 -8.64 16.03
CA GLU A 119 -8.70 -7.75 16.45
C GLU A 119 -8.30 -6.83 17.60
N LYS A 120 -7.45 -7.30 18.53
CA LYS A 120 -6.93 -6.47 19.63
C LYS A 120 -6.04 -5.33 19.14
N LEU A 121 -5.54 -5.39 17.91
CA LEU A 121 -4.77 -4.31 17.27
C LEU A 121 -5.65 -3.25 16.60
N THR A 122 -6.97 -3.40 16.60
CA THR A 122 -7.89 -2.40 16.03
C THR A 122 -7.67 -0.98 16.55
N PRO A 123 -7.35 -0.74 17.84
CA PRO A 123 -7.03 0.61 18.32
C PRO A 123 -5.82 1.26 17.64
N PHE A 124 -4.91 0.50 17.02
CA PHE A 124 -3.73 1.04 16.33
C PHE A 124 -4.04 1.46 14.88
N ALA A 125 -5.07 0.87 14.27
CA ALA A 125 -5.51 1.19 12.92
C ALA A 125 -7.05 1.13 12.79
N PRO A 126 -7.79 1.98 13.53
CA PRO A 126 -9.24 1.84 13.68
C PRO A 126 -10.02 1.92 12.36
N LEU A 127 -9.52 2.70 11.39
CA LEU A 127 -10.15 2.89 10.09
C LEU A 127 -9.84 1.77 9.08
N HIS A 128 -8.86 0.91 9.35
CA HIS A 128 -8.35 -0.05 8.38
C HIS A 128 -8.35 -1.50 8.87
N GLN A 129 -8.10 -1.73 10.17
CA GLN A 129 -7.98 -3.07 10.72
C GLN A 129 -9.31 -3.83 10.60
N THR A 130 -10.41 -3.23 11.05
CA THR A 130 -11.74 -3.87 10.97
C THR A 130 -12.12 -4.23 9.53
N VAL A 131 -11.83 -3.32 8.59
CA VAL A 131 -12.11 -3.51 7.16
C VAL A 131 -11.30 -4.68 6.59
N THR A 132 -10.00 -4.74 6.88
CA THR A 132 -9.12 -5.82 6.39
C THR A 132 -9.38 -7.18 7.04
N LEU A 133 -9.91 -7.22 8.27
CA LEU A 133 -10.31 -8.45 8.95
C LEU A 133 -11.69 -8.98 8.54
N ALA A 134 -12.56 -8.15 7.93
CA ALA A 134 -13.91 -8.57 7.57
C ALA A 134 -13.95 -9.74 6.56
N PRO A 135 -13.21 -9.74 5.44
CA PRO A 135 -13.14 -10.90 4.55
C PRO A 135 -12.67 -12.17 5.25
N ILE A 136 -11.73 -12.06 6.19
CA ILE A 136 -11.18 -13.21 6.92
C ILE A 136 -12.28 -13.90 7.74
N LYS A 137 -13.10 -13.11 8.43
CA LYS A 137 -14.24 -13.60 9.23
C LYS A 137 -15.29 -14.28 8.35
N VAL A 138 -15.61 -13.69 7.20
CA VAL A 138 -16.57 -14.25 6.25
C VAL A 138 -16.10 -15.60 5.74
N ILE A 139 -14.85 -15.69 5.26
CA ILE A 139 -14.30 -16.94 4.72
C ILE A 139 -14.17 -18.00 5.82
N ALA A 140 -13.79 -17.63 7.04
CA ALA A 140 -13.71 -18.58 8.15
C ALA A 140 -15.08 -19.23 8.47
N ARG A 141 -16.19 -18.50 8.25
CA ARG A 141 -17.56 -19.01 8.42
C ARG A 141 -18.03 -19.81 7.19
N GLU A 142 -17.83 -19.29 5.98
CA GLU A 142 -18.35 -19.87 4.73
C GLU A 142 -17.50 -21.05 4.21
N ARG A 143 -16.19 -21.06 4.48
CA ARG A 143 -15.20 -22.02 3.95
C ARG A 143 -14.15 -22.38 5.02
N PRO A 144 -14.54 -23.05 6.14
CA PRO A 144 -13.66 -23.31 7.27
C PRO A 144 -12.41 -24.15 6.94
N ASP A 145 -12.47 -25.00 5.91
CA ASP A 145 -11.36 -25.84 5.49
C ASP A 145 -10.33 -25.11 4.60
N LEU A 146 -10.65 -23.89 4.13
CA LEU A 146 -9.78 -23.12 3.24
C LEU A 146 -8.70 -22.39 4.06
N PRO A 147 -7.40 -22.71 3.89
CA PRO A 147 -6.34 -22.00 4.59
C PRO A 147 -6.31 -20.52 4.22
N GLN A 148 -6.26 -19.66 5.24
CA GLN A 148 -6.15 -18.21 5.08
C GLN A 148 -4.82 -17.74 5.69
N ILE A 149 -4.10 -16.85 5.00
CA ILE A 149 -2.82 -16.30 5.42
C ILE A 149 -2.95 -14.79 5.57
N ALA A 150 -2.55 -14.25 6.72
CA ALA A 150 -2.44 -12.81 6.95
C ALA A 150 -1.05 -12.33 6.53
N CYS A 151 -0.98 -11.32 5.65
CA CYS A 151 0.24 -10.71 5.13
C CYS A 151 0.26 -9.23 5.54
N PHE A 152 1.29 -8.79 6.26
CA PHE A 152 1.25 -7.53 7.01
C PHE A 152 1.98 -6.38 6.31
N ASP A 153 1.30 -5.25 6.15
CA ASP A 153 1.92 -4.00 5.65
C ASP A 153 3.02 -3.46 6.57
N THR A 154 2.94 -3.78 7.86
CA THR A 154 3.94 -3.40 8.87
C THR A 154 5.14 -4.35 8.91
N GLY A 155 5.01 -5.56 8.35
CA GLY A 155 5.99 -6.64 8.53
C GLY A 155 7.36 -6.33 7.94
N PHE A 156 7.41 -5.70 6.76
CA PHE A 156 8.67 -5.37 6.08
C PHE A 156 9.56 -4.40 6.89
N HIS A 157 8.95 -3.56 7.74
CA HIS A 157 9.64 -2.55 8.52
C HIS A 157 10.17 -3.06 9.87
N HIS A 158 10.00 -4.36 10.17
CA HIS A 158 10.49 -4.93 11.43
C HIS A 158 12.01 -4.81 11.59
N THR A 159 12.77 -4.68 10.49
CA THR A 159 14.23 -4.48 10.48
C THR A 159 14.68 -3.08 10.91
N MET A 160 13.76 -2.11 11.04
CA MET A 160 14.12 -0.77 11.51
C MET A 160 14.79 -0.85 12.90
N PRO A 161 15.88 -0.09 13.13
CA PRO A 161 16.57 -0.10 14.42
C PRO A 161 15.63 0.43 15.52
N PRO A 162 15.84 0.03 16.79
CA PRO A 162 14.97 0.46 17.89
C PRO A 162 14.77 1.98 17.98
N LEU A 163 15.82 2.75 17.70
CA LEU A 163 15.78 4.21 17.72
C LEU A 163 14.79 4.79 16.71
N ALA A 164 14.73 4.26 15.49
CA ALA A 164 13.80 4.70 14.44
C ALA A 164 12.34 4.37 14.79
N LYS A 165 12.12 3.39 15.69
CA LYS A 165 10.78 3.00 16.11
C LYS A 165 10.23 3.86 17.25
N LEU A 166 11.08 4.55 18.01
CA LEU A 166 10.64 5.31 19.19
C LEU A 166 9.90 6.58 18.79
N LEU A 167 8.82 6.88 19.50
CA LEU A 167 8.20 8.20 19.51
C LEU A 167 8.70 8.97 20.74
N PRO A 168 8.93 10.29 20.66
CA PRO A 168 9.41 11.11 21.78
C PRO A 168 8.29 11.36 22.81
N LEU A 169 7.76 10.27 23.38
CA LEU A 169 6.65 10.22 24.32
C LEU A 169 7.08 9.51 25.62
N PRO A 170 6.33 9.68 26.73
CA PRO A 170 6.56 8.91 27.95
C PRO A 170 6.62 7.40 27.69
N ARG A 171 7.55 6.70 28.37
CA ARG A 171 7.84 5.26 28.12
C ARG A 171 6.62 4.33 28.18
N ARG A 172 5.58 4.69 28.93
CA ARG A 172 4.32 3.95 28.98
C ARG A 172 3.66 3.75 27.61
N TYR A 173 3.87 4.67 26.66
CA TYR A 173 3.31 4.57 25.32
C TYR A 173 4.02 3.50 24.50
N ASP A 174 5.36 3.50 24.49
CA ASP A 174 6.17 2.45 23.85
C ASP A 174 5.89 1.07 24.47
N GLN A 175 5.77 0.98 25.80
CA GLN A 175 5.37 -0.24 26.51
C GLN A 175 3.97 -0.73 26.13
N ALA A 176 3.08 0.19 25.75
CA ALA A 176 1.74 -0.12 25.23
C ALA A 176 1.73 -0.38 23.71
N GLY A 177 2.89 -0.38 23.04
CA GLY A 177 2.99 -0.60 21.59
C GLY A 177 2.76 0.65 20.72
N VAL A 178 2.70 1.84 21.31
CA VAL A 178 2.58 3.11 20.57
C VAL A 178 3.96 3.57 20.12
N ARG A 179 4.32 3.18 18.89
CA ARG A 179 5.64 3.34 18.29
C ARG A 179 5.52 3.44 16.77
N ARG A 180 6.58 3.82 16.05
CA ARG A 180 6.59 3.76 14.58
C ARG A 180 6.59 2.30 14.11
N TYR A 181 5.67 1.99 13.19
CA TYR A 181 5.56 0.70 12.52
C TYR A 181 5.90 0.79 11.04
N GLY A 182 5.41 1.82 10.34
CA GLY A 182 5.50 1.90 8.87
C GLY A 182 4.46 1.05 8.15
N PHE A 183 4.08 1.45 6.93
CA PHE A 183 3.10 0.74 6.10
C PHE A 183 3.55 0.72 4.63
N HIS A 184 2.71 0.16 3.75
CA HIS A 184 3.11 -0.21 2.37
C HIS A 184 4.26 -1.22 2.34
N GLY A 185 4.45 -2.01 3.40
CA GLY A 185 5.52 -2.99 3.51
C GLY A 185 5.46 -4.07 2.44
N LEU A 186 4.27 -4.48 1.98
CA LEU A 186 4.13 -5.42 0.86
C LEU A 186 4.68 -4.83 -0.45
N SER A 187 4.45 -3.54 -0.69
CA SER A 187 5.01 -2.83 -1.84
C SER A 187 6.53 -2.74 -1.74
N TYR A 188 7.06 -2.33 -0.58
CA TYR A 188 8.51 -2.26 -0.39
C TYR A 188 9.20 -3.62 -0.44
N ALA A 189 8.57 -4.68 0.09
CA ALA A 189 9.03 -6.05 -0.02
C ALA A 189 9.11 -6.49 -1.47
N TYR A 190 8.07 -6.19 -2.27
CA TYR A 190 8.07 -6.43 -3.70
C TYR A 190 9.23 -5.70 -4.40
N ILE A 191 9.34 -4.38 -4.22
CA ILE A 191 10.40 -3.57 -4.85
C ILE A 191 11.80 -4.06 -4.44
N SER A 192 12.02 -4.36 -3.15
CA SER A 192 13.28 -4.92 -2.66
C SER A 192 13.60 -6.28 -3.29
N SER A 193 12.60 -7.15 -3.48
CA SER A 193 12.78 -8.42 -4.20
C SER A 193 13.09 -8.20 -5.68
N ARG A 194 12.42 -7.23 -6.31
CA ARG A 194 12.53 -6.94 -7.72
C ARG A 194 13.90 -6.34 -8.07
N LEU A 195 14.39 -5.40 -7.24
CA LEU A 195 15.73 -4.85 -7.38
C LEU A 195 16.81 -5.92 -7.34
N ARG A 196 16.67 -6.97 -6.51
CA ARG A 196 17.64 -8.08 -6.48
C ARG A 196 17.74 -8.82 -7.83
N GLU A 197 16.66 -8.84 -8.61
CA GLU A 197 16.63 -9.48 -9.92
C GLU A 197 17.18 -8.56 -11.02
N ILE A 198 16.80 -7.27 -11.00
CA ILE A 198 17.05 -6.36 -12.13
C ILE A 198 18.22 -5.40 -11.92
N ASP A 199 18.61 -5.16 -10.66
CA ASP A 199 19.71 -4.26 -10.28
C ASP A 199 20.34 -4.69 -8.95
N PRO A 200 21.11 -5.81 -8.94
CA PRO A 200 21.65 -6.38 -7.71
C PRO A 200 22.55 -5.41 -6.93
N LYS A 201 23.22 -4.48 -7.63
CA LYS A 201 24.05 -3.44 -7.03
C LYS A 201 23.18 -2.46 -6.25
N LEU A 202 22.08 -1.98 -6.84
CA LEU A 202 21.16 -1.07 -6.17
C LEU A 202 20.42 -1.75 -5.00
N ALA A 203 20.10 -3.03 -5.13
CA ALA A 203 19.51 -3.81 -4.04
C ALA A 203 20.42 -3.90 -2.80
N GLN A 204 21.74 -3.90 -3.00
CA GLN A 204 22.74 -3.87 -1.92
C GLN A 204 23.12 -2.44 -1.48
N GLY A 205 22.64 -1.42 -2.18
CA GLY A 205 22.97 -0.02 -1.90
C GLY A 205 22.10 0.65 -0.84
N ARG A 206 22.26 1.97 -0.76
CA ARG A 206 21.40 2.92 -0.06
C ARG A 206 20.32 3.42 -1.02
N THR A 207 19.13 2.88 -0.90
CA THR A 207 18.04 3.13 -1.85
C THR A 207 16.84 3.71 -1.14
N ILE A 208 16.30 4.82 -1.64
CA ILE A 208 14.99 5.31 -1.20
C ILE A 208 13.95 4.84 -2.19
N VAL A 209 12.89 4.20 -1.69
CA VAL A 209 11.71 3.85 -2.48
C VAL A 209 10.58 4.80 -2.13
N ALA A 210 10.10 5.53 -3.14
CA ALA A 210 8.97 6.44 -3.07
C ALA A 210 7.71 5.75 -3.59
N HIS A 211 6.91 5.20 -2.67
CA HIS A 211 5.58 4.69 -2.96
C HIS A 211 4.62 5.88 -2.96
N LEU A 212 4.29 6.39 -4.15
CA LEU A 212 3.45 7.57 -4.30
C LEU A 212 2.14 7.18 -4.97
N GLY A 213 1.06 7.11 -4.20
CA GLY A 213 -0.30 6.86 -4.65
C GLY A 213 -1.31 7.73 -3.89
N SER A 214 -2.56 7.29 -3.78
CA SER A 214 -3.54 7.95 -2.92
C SER A 214 -3.14 7.93 -1.43
N GLY A 215 -2.42 6.87 -1.03
CA GLY A 215 -1.48 6.89 0.08
C GLY A 215 -0.06 7.02 -0.41
N ALA A 216 0.74 7.80 0.31
CA ALA A 216 2.12 8.06 -0.06
C ALA A 216 3.05 7.85 1.12
N SER A 217 4.16 7.15 0.91
CA SER A 217 5.23 7.03 1.89
C SER A 217 6.57 6.80 1.20
N LEU A 218 7.64 7.08 1.93
CA LEU A 218 9.00 6.73 1.53
C LEU A 218 9.57 5.68 2.48
N CYS A 219 10.47 4.85 1.97
CA CYS A 219 11.23 3.89 2.76
C CYS A 219 12.70 3.97 2.39
N ALA A 220 13.56 4.11 3.40
CA ALA A 220 14.99 4.01 3.27
C ALA A 220 15.40 2.53 3.39
N LEU A 221 15.97 2.02 2.31
CA LEU A 221 16.52 0.68 2.22
C LEU A 221 18.04 0.72 2.31
N LYS A 222 18.60 -0.17 3.13
CA LYS A 222 20.03 -0.47 3.15
C LYS A 222 20.19 -1.97 3.04
N ASN A 223 20.92 -2.44 2.02
CA ASN A 223 21.02 -3.87 1.71
C ASN A 223 19.64 -4.55 1.54
N GLY A 224 18.69 -3.85 0.93
CA GLY A 224 17.33 -4.34 0.69
C GLY A 224 16.43 -4.42 1.93
N GLN A 225 16.91 -4.00 3.11
CA GLN A 225 16.15 -3.99 4.36
C GLN A 225 15.69 -2.57 4.71
N SER A 226 14.48 -2.45 5.28
CA SER A 226 13.98 -1.17 5.77
C SER A 226 14.75 -0.73 7.02
N ILE A 227 15.35 0.45 6.97
CA ILE A 227 16.01 1.08 8.13
C ILE A 227 15.25 2.31 8.64
N GLU A 228 14.40 2.90 7.81
CA GLU A 228 13.55 4.04 8.16
C GLU A 228 12.38 4.14 7.17
N THR A 229 11.26 4.73 7.59
CA THR A 229 10.12 5.01 6.73
C THR A 229 9.33 6.22 7.22
N THR A 230 8.64 6.91 6.32
CA THR A 230 7.94 8.16 6.65
C THR A 230 6.65 7.93 7.42
N MET A 231 5.95 6.81 7.20
CA MET A 231 4.76 6.52 7.98
C MET A 231 5.13 6.06 9.39
N GLY A 232 4.41 6.58 10.37
CA GLY A 232 4.72 6.44 11.78
C GLY A 232 3.96 5.30 12.46
N PHE A 233 3.28 5.65 13.54
CA PHE A 233 2.38 4.75 14.28
C PHE A 233 1.13 4.39 13.46
N SER A 234 0.64 5.32 12.64
CA SER A 234 -0.50 5.14 11.76
C SER A 234 -0.13 5.50 10.31
N ALA A 235 -0.99 5.10 9.37
CA ALA A 235 -0.86 5.45 7.96
C ALA A 235 -1.21 6.93 7.65
N LEU A 236 -1.31 7.79 8.68
CA LEU A 236 -1.55 9.23 8.56
C LEU A 236 -0.25 10.03 8.53
N ASP A 237 0.78 9.59 9.27
CA ASP A 237 2.04 10.31 9.42
C ASP A 237 2.90 10.27 8.14
N GLY A 238 3.87 11.17 8.04
CA GLY A 238 4.80 11.27 6.91
C GLY A 238 4.32 12.23 5.82
N LEU A 239 4.18 11.73 4.59
CA LEU A 239 3.87 12.59 3.44
C LEU A 239 2.44 13.11 3.48
N MET A 240 2.24 14.31 2.93
CA MET A 240 0.92 14.75 2.49
C MET A 240 0.40 13.77 1.42
N MET A 241 -0.89 13.43 1.44
CA MET A 241 -1.48 12.45 0.51
C MET A 241 -2.74 13.01 -0.16
N GLY A 242 -3.58 12.17 -0.78
CA GLY A 242 -4.80 12.64 -1.46
C GLY A 242 -5.75 13.39 -0.53
N THR A 243 -6.14 12.75 0.58
CA THR A 243 -7.07 13.30 1.57
C THR A 243 -6.49 13.35 2.99
N ARG A 244 -5.27 12.84 3.17
CA ARG A 244 -4.58 12.74 4.46
C ARG A 244 -3.58 13.88 4.64
N CYS A 245 -3.52 14.44 5.83
CA CYS A 245 -2.67 15.59 6.13
C CYS A 245 -1.16 15.28 6.05
N GLY A 246 -0.74 14.05 6.37
CA GLY A 246 0.68 13.74 6.58
C GLY A 246 1.16 14.19 7.97
N ALA A 247 2.46 14.41 8.10
CA ALA A 247 3.07 14.95 9.29
C ALA A 247 2.51 16.35 9.60
N LEU A 248 1.97 16.51 10.81
CA LEU A 248 1.33 17.73 11.30
C LEU A 248 1.79 18.01 12.72
N ASP A 249 1.97 19.29 13.07
CA ASP A 249 2.25 19.70 14.44
C ASP A 249 1.07 19.32 15.37
N PRO A 250 1.30 18.55 16.46
CA PRO A 250 0.24 18.21 17.42
C PRO A 250 -0.48 19.43 18.02
N GLY A 251 0.16 20.61 18.06
CA GLY A 251 -0.46 21.86 18.48
C GLY A 251 -1.68 22.25 17.63
N VAL A 252 -1.75 21.85 16.36
CA VAL A 252 -2.93 22.06 15.51
C VAL A 252 -4.14 21.28 16.02
N LEU A 253 -3.93 20.07 16.55
CA LEU A 253 -5.00 19.27 17.14
C LEU A 253 -5.54 19.93 18.40
N LEU A 254 -4.65 20.49 19.23
CA LEU A 254 -5.03 21.23 20.43
C LEU A 254 -5.84 22.48 20.09
N TYR A 255 -5.44 23.20 19.04
CA TYR A 255 -6.19 24.34 18.51
C TYR A 255 -7.60 23.93 18.07
N MET A 256 -7.75 22.89 17.25
CA MET A 256 -9.08 22.41 16.81
C MET A 256 -9.97 22.03 18.00
N MET A 257 -9.40 21.35 19.00
CA MET A 257 -10.15 20.97 20.20
C MET A 257 -10.60 22.18 21.03
N GLN A 258 -9.71 23.15 21.24
CA GLN A 258 -9.96 24.27 22.13
C GLN A 258 -10.80 25.37 21.49
N GLU A 259 -10.44 25.76 20.26
CA GLU A 259 -11.03 26.93 19.59
C GLU A 259 -12.25 26.58 18.74
N GLU A 260 -12.30 25.37 18.16
CA GLU A 260 -13.43 24.92 17.34
C GLU A 260 -14.37 23.96 18.10
N GLY A 261 -14.01 23.56 19.32
CA GLY A 261 -14.74 22.54 20.08
C GLY A 261 -14.75 21.18 19.39
N ALA A 262 -13.78 20.90 18.51
CA ALA A 262 -13.76 19.69 17.70
C ALA A 262 -13.57 18.44 18.56
N GLY A 263 -14.48 17.48 18.43
CA GLY A 263 -14.38 16.16 19.05
C GLY A 263 -13.59 15.18 18.20
N TRP A 264 -13.39 13.96 18.73
CA TRP A 264 -12.69 12.86 18.07
C TRP A 264 -13.11 12.65 16.61
N HIS A 265 -14.42 12.53 16.34
CA HIS A 265 -14.93 12.24 15.00
C HIS A 265 -14.61 13.36 14.00
N THR A 266 -14.75 14.62 14.41
CA THR A 266 -14.43 15.79 13.57
C THR A 266 -12.94 15.82 13.23
N ILE A 267 -12.08 15.61 14.24
CA ILE A 267 -10.63 15.60 14.03
C ILE A 267 -10.23 14.47 13.08
N VAL A 268 -10.76 13.26 13.29
CA VAL A 268 -10.49 12.12 12.39
C VAL A 268 -10.93 12.43 10.97
N ASP A 269 -12.12 12.99 10.77
CA ASP A 269 -12.63 13.32 9.44
C ASP A 269 -11.76 14.37 8.75
N VAL A 270 -11.39 15.44 9.46
CA VAL A 270 -10.48 16.47 8.93
C VAL A 270 -9.15 15.84 8.50
N LEU A 271 -8.51 15.06 9.38
CA LEU A 271 -7.17 14.52 9.14
C LEU A 271 -7.14 13.44 8.05
N TYR A 272 -8.17 12.59 7.94
CA TYR A 272 -8.18 11.45 7.01
C TYR A 272 -8.92 11.72 5.69
N HIS A 273 -9.91 12.62 5.69
CA HIS A 273 -10.84 12.76 4.57
C HIS A 273 -10.89 14.16 3.98
N GLN A 274 -10.58 15.22 4.74
CA GLN A 274 -10.68 16.61 4.27
C GLN A 274 -9.33 17.33 4.11
N SER A 275 -8.21 16.64 4.32
CA SER A 275 -6.86 17.21 4.27
C SER A 275 -6.13 16.88 2.97
N GLY A 276 -4.80 17.02 2.95
CA GLY A 276 -3.97 16.58 1.83
C GLY A 276 -4.12 17.45 0.59
N LEU A 277 -3.93 16.85 -0.58
CA LEU A 277 -4.18 17.47 -1.88
C LEU A 277 -5.59 18.09 -1.96
N LEU A 278 -6.60 17.38 -1.44
CA LEU A 278 -7.97 17.87 -1.39
C LEU A 278 -8.09 19.14 -0.55
N GLY A 279 -7.62 19.10 0.70
CA GLY A 279 -7.76 20.22 1.64
C GLY A 279 -7.01 21.48 1.18
N VAL A 280 -5.79 21.30 0.67
CA VAL A 280 -4.94 22.44 0.23
C VAL A 280 -5.45 23.04 -1.08
N SER A 281 -5.89 22.20 -2.03
CA SER A 281 -6.44 22.72 -3.29
C SER A 281 -7.85 23.27 -3.14
N GLY A 282 -8.66 22.67 -2.24
CA GLY A 282 -10.11 22.86 -2.18
C GLY A 282 -10.86 22.25 -3.37
N LEU A 283 -10.23 21.36 -4.15
CA LEU A 283 -10.72 20.94 -5.47
C LEU A 283 -10.78 19.42 -5.64
N ALA A 284 -9.66 18.72 -5.48
CA ALA A 284 -9.58 17.29 -5.74
C ALA A 284 -8.47 16.60 -4.93
N ALA A 285 -8.70 15.34 -4.56
CA ALA A 285 -7.69 14.47 -3.96
C ALA A 285 -6.78 13.80 -5.00
N ASP A 286 -7.21 13.76 -6.27
CA ASP A 286 -6.52 13.07 -7.36
C ASP A 286 -5.49 13.98 -8.04
N MET A 287 -4.24 13.51 -8.12
CA MET A 287 -3.14 14.30 -8.67
C MET A 287 -3.32 14.59 -10.16
N ARG A 288 -3.87 13.67 -10.95
CA ARG A 288 -4.09 13.88 -12.38
C ARG A 288 -5.13 14.98 -12.62
N SER A 289 -6.19 14.99 -11.84
CA SER A 289 -7.24 16.01 -11.85
C SER A 289 -6.68 17.38 -11.49
N LEU A 290 -5.83 17.48 -10.46
CA LEU A 290 -5.17 18.73 -10.09
C LEU A 290 -4.19 19.22 -11.17
N ARG A 291 -3.42 18.33 -11.80
CA ARG A 291 -2.53 18.67 -12.93
C ARG A 291 -3.31 19.26 -14.10
N GLU A 292 -4.50 18.74 -14.40
CA GLU A 292 -5.36 19.29 -15.45
C GLU A 292 -5.90 20.68 -15.07
N GLN A 293 -6.43 20.84 -13.85
CA GLN A 293 -6.96 22.11 -13.37
C GLN A 293 -5.87 23.20 -13.27
N ALA A 294 -4.64 22.81 -12.94
CA ALA A 294 -3.48 23.70 -12.84
C ALA A 294 -3.08 24.35 -14.18
N LYS A 295 -3.58 23.86 -15.33
CA LYS A 295 -3.30 24.45 -16.66
C LYS A 295 -4.05 25.76 -16.90
N ALA A 296 -5.13 26.02 -16.18
CA ALA A 296 -5.92 27.23 -16.35
C ALA A 296 -5.27 28.45 -15.65
N SER A 297 -5.69 29.65 -16.07
CA SER A 297 -5.29 30.92 -15.46
C SER A 297 -6.39 31.46 -14.53
N THR A 298 -6.83 30.63 -13.58
CA THR A 298 -7.86 30.97 -12.58
C THR A 298 -7.30 30.92 -11.15
N PRO A 299 -7.97 31.53 -10.16
CA PRO A 299 -7.61 31.37 -8.74
C PRO A 299 -7.60 29.90 -8.30
N GLN A 300 -8.57 29.10 -8.75
CA GLN A 300 -8.62 27.66 -8.46
C GLN A 300 -7.39 26.93 -9.02
N ALA A 301 -6.94 27.30 -10.22
CA ALA A 301 -5.72 26.74 -10.77
C ALA A 301 -4.47 27.12 -9.96
N ALA A 302 -4.46 28.29 -9.30
CA ALA A 302 -3.38 28.65 -8.38
C ALA A 302 -3.37 27.73 -7.15
N ASN A 303 -4.52 27.46 -6.53
CA ASN A 303 -4.62 26.51 -5.42
C ASN A 303 -4.21 25.09 -5.84
N ALA A 304 -4.58 24.65 -7.05
CA ALA A 304 -4.15 23.36 -7.59
C ALA A 304 -2.61 23.30 -7.71
N ARG A 305 -1.98 24.34 -8.26
CA ARG A 305 -0.51 24.44 -8.32
C ARG A 305 0.13 24.46 -6.93
N GLU A 306 -0.45 25.19 -5.98
CA GLU A 306 0.04 25.23 -4.59
C GLU A 306 0.00 23.86 -3.94
N ALA A 307 -1.11 23.11 -4.06
CA ALA A 307 -1.23 21.75 -3.54
C ALA A 307 -0.20 20.79 -4.18
N LEU A 308 0.01 20.87 -5.50
CA LEU A 308 1.00 20.07 -6.21
C LEU A 308 2.43 20.40 -5.74
N ASN A 309 2.75 21.69 -5.63
CA ASN A 309 4.05 22.17 -5.17
C ASN A 309 4.32 21.74 -3.72
N LEU A 310 3.32 21.83 -2.84
CA LEU A 310 3.45 21.39 -1.45
C LEU A 310 3.66 19.87 -1.37
N PHE A 311 3.01 19.08 -2.23
CA PHE A 311 3.24 17.64 -2.30
C PHE A 311 4.68 17.32 -2.70
N ALA A 312 5.16 17.91 -3.80
CA ALA A 312 6.54 17.74 -4.24
C ALA A 312 7.54 18.19 -3.17
N TYR A 313 7.27 19.32 -2.51
CA TYR A 313 8.09 19.85 -1.42
C TYR A 313 8.19 18.86 -0.25
N ARG A 314 7.07 18.27 0.19
CA ARG A 314 7.07 17.26 1.26
C ARG A 314 7.82 16.00 0.86
N VAL A 315 7.69 15.55 -0.38
CA VAL A 315 8.48 14.41 -0.90
C VAL A 315 9.97 14.71 -0.84
N VAL A 316 10.41 15.89 -1.31
CA VAL A 316 11.81 16.30 -1.29
C VAL A 316 12.34 16.41 0.15
N GLN A 317 11.55 17.01 1.05
CA GLN A 317 11.90 17.15 2.46
C GLN A 317 12.18 15.78 3.09
N GLU A 318 11.29 14.81 2.90
CA GLU A 318 11.44 13.47 3.47
C GLU A 318 12.57 12.69 2.79
N ILE A 319 12.80 12.84 1.48
CA ILE A 319 13.97 12.25 0.80
C ILE A 319 15.27 12.80 1.41
N GLY A 320 15.33 14.11 1.71
CA GLY A 320 16.47 14.73 2.37
C GLY A 320 16.74 14.13 3.76
N ALA A 321 15.68 13.98 4.57
CA ALA A 321 15.77 13.36 5.89
C ALA A 321 16.26 11.90 5.80
N LEU A 322 15.66 11.09 4.93
CA LEU A 322 16.04 9.70 4.72
C LEU A 322 17.46 9.55 4.16
N THR A 323 17.90 10.47 3.28
CA THR A 323 19.27 10.49 2.76
C THR A 323 20.28 10.76 3.87
N ALA A 324 19.94 11.63 4.82
CA ALA A 324 20.78 11.87 6.00
C ALA A 324 20.88 10.62 6.90
N ILE A 325 19.77 9.90 7.10
CA ILE A 325 19.77 8.62 7.85
C ILE A 325 20.59 7.54 7.12
N LEU A 326 20.50 7.46 5.80
CA LEU A 326 21.29 6.53 4.97
C LEU A 326 22.76 6.93 4.86
N GLN A 327 23.09 8.19 5.18
CA GLN A 327 24.41 8.80 4.98
C GLN A 327 24.85 8.75 3.51
N GLY A 328 23.92 9.09 2.62
CA GLY A 328 24.09 9.11 1.16
C GLY A 328 23.01 8.31 0.44
N LEU A 329 23.04 8.39 -0.89
CA LEU A 329 22.00 7.84 -1.74
C LEU A 329 22.65 7.22 -2.98
N ASP A 330 22.36 5.95 -3.24
CA ASP A 330 22.79 5.24 -4.44
C ASP A 330 21.62 5.09 -5.44
N GLY A 331 20.38 5.03 -4.92
CA GLY A 331 19.17 4.83 -5.71
C GLY A 331 17.94 5.57 -5.24
N LEU A 332 17.12 6.03 -6.19
CA LEU A 332 15.78 6.54 -5.95
C LEU A 332 14.78 5.79 -6.86
N VAL A 333 13.83 5.09 -6.27
CA VAL A 333 12.81 4.32 -6.99
C VAL A 333 11.45 4.96 -6.82
N PHE A 334 10.78 5.31 -7.91
CA PHE A 334 9.38 5.72 -7.91
C PHE A 334 8.47 4.54 -8.23
N THR A 335 7.41 4.38 -7.44
CA THR A 335 6.43 3.31 -7.58
C THR A 335 5.04 3.80 -7.17
N ALA A 336 4.03 2.94 -7.37
CA ALA A 336 2.61 3.19 -7.19
C ALA A 336 2.03 4.24 -8.17
N GLY A 337 0.72 4.44 -8.10
CA GLY A 337 -0.04 5.13 -9.15
C GLY A 337 0.49 6.51 -9.56
N ILE A 338 0.89 7.36 -8.61
CA ILE A 338 1.49 8.67 -8.90
C ILE A 338 2.95 8.51 -9.32
N GLY A 339 3.75 7.72 -8.58
CA GLY A 339 5.18 7.58 -8.84
C GLY A 339 5.49 7.00 -10.21
N GLU A 340 4.64 6.08 -10.69
CA GLU A 340 4.75 5.45 -12.01
C GLU A 340 4.31 6.39 -13.15
N ASN A 341 3.27 7.20 -12.94
CA ASN A 341 2.56 7.87 -14.02
C ASN A 341 2.73 9.40 -14.07
N ASP A 342 3.18 10.07 -13.02
CA ASP A 342 3.40 11.52 -13.02
C ASP A 342 4.88 11.87 -13.30
N ALA A 343 5.22 11.98 -14.59
CA ALA A 343 6.55 12.39 -15.03
C ALA A 343 6.92 13.82 -14.58
N ALA A 344 5.94 14.72 -14.43
CA ALA A 344 6.18 16.10 -13.99
C ALA A 344 6.59 16.13 -12.52
N LEU A 345 5.90 15.39 -11.65
CA LEU A 345 6.29 15.24 -10.25
C LEU A 345 7.71 14.66 -10.12
N ARG A 346 8.02 13.59 -10.87
CA ARG A 346 9.37 13.02 -10.85
C ARG A 346 10.42 14.06 -11.26
N ALA A 347 10.13 14.90 -12.26
CA ALA A 347 11.02 15.97 -12.68
C ALA A 347 11.20 17.05 -11.61
N GLU A 348 10.13 17.48 -10.94
CA GLU A 348 10.15 18.44 -9.82
C GLU A 348 11.04 17.92 -8.69
N VAL A 349 10.82 16.68 -8.26
CA VAL A 349 11.60 16.02 -7.20
C VAL A 349 13.06 15.85 -7.61
N CYS A 350 13.34 15.34 -8.80
CA CYS A 350 14.72 15.13 -9.25
C CYS A 350 15.50 16.44 -9.43
N THR A 351 14.83 17.52 -9.86
CA THR A 351 15.44 18.85 -9.96
C THR A 351 15.86 19.37 -8.59
N ALA A 352 14.99 19.23 -7.57
CA ALA A 352 15.30 19.63 -6.21
C ALA A 352 16.40 18.80 -5.55
N LEU A 353 16.69 17.60 -6.06
CA LEU A 353 17.70 16.67 -5.54
C LEU A 353 19.03 16.73 -6.31
N GLN A 354 19.23 17.69 -7.23
CA GLN A 354 20.50 17.82 -7.96
C GLN A 354 21.73 17.95 -7.04
N TRP A 355 21.56 18.49 -5.83
CA TRP A 355 22.64 18.65 -4.85
C TRP A 355 23.16 17.34 -4.25
N VAL A 356 22.35 16.26 -4.23
CA VAL A 356 22.81 14.90 -3.91
C VAL A 356 23.34 14.14 -5.14
N GLY A 357 23.47 14.83 -6.27
CA GLY A 357 24.02 14.27 -7.50
C GLY A 357 23.02 13.45 -8.33
N VAL A 358 21.72 13.73 -8.18
CA VAL A 358 20.65 13.25 -9.08
C VAL A 358 20.71 14.02 -10.40
N ARG A 359 20.77 13.29 -11.53
CA ARG A 359 20.67 13.84 -12.89
C ARG A 359 19.60 13.07 -13.67
N LEU A 360 18.52 13.76 -14.04
CA LEU A 360 17.37 13.17 -14.73
C LEU A 360 17.57 13.20 -16.24
N ASP A 361 17.33 12.08 -16.90
CA ASP A 361 17.09 12.02 -18.34
C ASP A 361 15.62 12.37 -18.60
N ALA A 362 15.38 13.57 -19.13
CA ALA A 362 14.04 14.09 -19.35
C ALA A 362 13.24 13.26 -20.38
N GLU A 363 13.90 12.71 -21.41
CA GLU A 363 13.23 11.91 -22.44
C GLU A 363 12.85 10.53 -21.89
N ALA A 364 13.78 9.88 -21.19
CA ALA A 364 13.53 8.61 -20.52
C ALA A 364 12.40 8.76 -19.48
N ASN A 365 12.41 9.86 -18.71
CA ASN A 365 11.36 10.16 -17.74
C ASN A 365 9.98 10.33 -18.41
N GLN A 366 9.91 11.06 -19.52
CA GLN A 366 8.66 11.31 -20.24
C GLN A 366 8.08 10.03 -20.86
N ARG A 367 8.94 9.08 -21.25
CA ARG A 367 8.53 7.76 -21.76
C ARG A 367 8.31 6.71 -20.68
N HIS A 368 8.37 7.08 -19.39
CA HIS A 368 8.25 6.16 -18.26
C HIS A 368 9.23 4.98 -18.35
N ALA A 369 10.47 5.24 -18.81
CA ALA A 369 11.48 4.20 -18.92
C ALA A 369 11.83 3.62 -17.53
N PRO A 370 12.26 2.35 -17.44
CA PRO A 370 12.61 1.74 -16.15
C PRO A 370 13.76 2.44 -15.42
N ILE A 371 14.67 3.06 -16.16
CA ILE A 371 15.77 3.91 -15.65
C ILE A 371 15.60 5.28 -16.28
N ILE A 372 15.59 6.32 -15.44
CA ILE A 372 15.36 7.72 -15.85
C ILE A 372 16.50 8.65 -15.39
N SER A 373 17.61 8.11 -14.90
CA SER A 373 18.84 8.86 -14.64
C SER A 373 19.73 8.91 -15.88
N THR A 374 20.45 10.01 -16.08
CA THR A 374 21.51 10.07 -17.09
C THR A 374 22.73 9.21 -16.67
N PRO A 375 23.61 8.82 -17.61
CA PRO A 375 24.80 8.02 -17.29
C PRO A 375 25.80 8.69 -16.33
N ASP A 376 25.81 10.03 -16.25
CA ASP A 376 26.65 10.83 -15.35
C ASP A 376 25.99 11.11 -13.98
N SER A 377 24.76 10.62 -13.74
CA SER A 377 24.12 10.68 -12.43
C SER A 377 24.86 9.81 -11.42
N SER A 378 25.12 10.36 -10.24
CA SER A 378 25.66 9.56 -9.12
C SER A 378 24.61 8.69 -8.43
N VAL A 379 23.33 9.03 -8.61
CA VAL A 379 22.16 8.30 -8.10
C VAL A 379 21.41 7.67 -9.25
N ILE A 380 21.16 6.37 -9.20
CA ILE A 380 20.32 5.68 -10.19
C ILE A 380 18.86 6.01 -9.89
N ILE A 381 18.12 6.51 -10.87
CA ILE A 381 16.69 6.83 -10.71
C ILE A 381 15.88 5.81 -11.51
N ARG A 382 14.92 5.15 -10.86
CA ARG A 382 14.10 4.11 -11.48
C ARG A 382 12.61 4.39 -11.35
N VAL A 383 11.86 3.91 -12.33
CA VAL A 383 10.40 3.76 -12.25
C VAL A 383 10.11 2.27 -12.26
N GLU A 384 9.57 1.74 -11.16
CA GLU A 384 9.30 0.31 -11.02
C GLU A 384 7.88 0.09 -10.51
N PRO A 385 6.99 -0.54 -11.30
CA PRO A 385 5.64 -0.82 -10.86
C PRO A 385 5.61 -1.78 -9.67
N THR A 386 4.82 -1.46 -8.64
CA THR A 386 4.66 -2.36 -7.49
C THR A 386 3.63 -3.46 -7.78
N ASN A 387 3.80 -4.64 -7.17
CA ASN A 387 2.82 -5.72 -7.24
C ASN A 387 2.64 -6.37 -5.87
N GLU A 388 1.74 -5.80 -5.07
CA GLU A 388 1.45 -6.24 -3.70
C GLU A 388 0.76 -7.61 -3.70
N GLU A 389 -0.15 -7.85 -4.63
CA GLU A 389 -0.90 -9.11 -4.73
C GLU A 389 0.02 -10.30 -5.05
N LEU A 390 1.05 -10.10 -5.89
CA LEU A 390 2.07 -11.12 -6.12
C LEU A 390 2.92 -11.38 -4.86
N MET A 391 3.19 -10.35 -4.05
CA MET A 391 3.88 -10.54 -2.78
C MET A 391 3.03 -11.36 -1.80
N ILE A 392 1.73 -11.06 -1.70
CA ILE A 392 0.76 -11.86 -0.92
C ILE A 392 0.73 -13.31 -1.43
N CYS A 393 0.73 -13.53 -2.75
CA CYS A 393 0.77 -14.87 -3.32
C CYS A 393 2.05 -15.63 -2.92
N LYS A 394 3.22 -14.97 -3.01
CA LYS A 394 4.51 -15.54 -2.58
C LYS A 394 4.50 -15.88 -1.08
N ASP A 395 3.93 -15.01 -0.25
CA ASP A 395 3.79 -15.23 1.20
C ASP A 395 2.92 -16.45 1.50
N VAL A 396 1.79 -16.62 0.78
CA VAL A 396 0.94 -17.81 0.90
C VAL A 396 1.69 -19.07 0.52
N ILE A 397 2.40 -19.07 -0.61
CA ILE A 397 3.20 -20.21 -1.08
C ILE A 397 4.23 -20.61 -0.03
N SER A 398 4.97 -19.63 0.49
CA SER A 398 6.02 -19.86 1.49
C SER A 398 5.46 -20.33 2.84
N THR A 399 4.30 -19.83 3.27
CA THR A 399 3.72 -20.18 4.58
C THR A 399 3.14 -21.59 4.61
N LEU A 400 2.67 -22.09 3.47
CA LEU A 400 2.00 -23.38 3.37
C LEU A 400 2.86 -24.49 2.72
N ASP A 401 4.09 -24.15 2.32
CA ASP A 401 5.01 -25.01 1.57
C ASP A 401 4.38 -25.65 0.32
N LEU A 402 3.56 -24.88 -0.40
CA LEU A 402 2.73 -25.42 -1.50
C LEU A 402 3.54 -25.96 -2.67
N LEU A 403 4.76 -25.44 -2.90
CA LEU A 403 5.64 -25.89 -3.98
C LEU A 403 6.62 -27.00 -3.56
N ALA A 404 6.89 -27.17 -2.26
CA ALA A 404 7.71 -28.28 -1.76
C ALA A 404 6.95 -29.62 -1.79
N LYS A 405 5.62 -29.57 -1.65
CA LYS A 405 4.72 -30.74 -1.68
C LYS A 405 4.41 -31.26 -3.09
N ALA A 406 4.94 -30.62 -4.14
CA ALA A 406 4.74 -30.98 -5.55
C ALA A 406 5.90 -31.83 -6.14
N SER A 407 6.75 -32.44 -5.32
CA SER A 407 7.73 -33.43 -5.80
C SER A 407 7.00 -34.72 -6.21
N PRO A 408 7.28 -35.28 -7.40
CA PRO A 408 6.52 -36.41 -7.93
C PRO A 408 6.88 -37.72 -7.20
N ALA A 409 5.86 -38.56 -7.05
CA ALA A 409 6.03 -40.00 -6.91
C ALA A 409 6.50 -40.63 -8.23
#